data_AF-A0A6C0DAN6-F1
#
_entry.id   AF-A0A6C0DAN6-F1
#
_cell.length_a   1.000
_cell.length_b   1.000
_cell.length_c   1.000
_cell.angle_alpha   90.00
_cell.angle_beta   90.00
_cell.angle_gamma   90.00
#
_symmetry.space_group_name_H-M   'P 1'
#
loop_
_entity.id
_entity.type
_entity.pdbx_description
1 polymer ?
#
loop_
_entity_poly.entity_id
_entity_poly.type
_entity_poly.pdbx_seq_one_letter_code
_entity_poly.pdbx_strand_id
1 'polypeptide(L)'
;MIFNKSMILNEGNYFSVYNCENLTHNLDPNNAYFQTKEITNMVHKYLHSEKVKSAIIEKNPFKQRYNANNDLFIHVRLTDVARHNPGIKYFLNTIRNHEFDTLYIATDDKYHSIVRQIIAAYPQARLIEYNEIDTIQFASTCKNIILSHGSFSAVIGYLAFFSKINYAEYEKGKIWYGDMFSIDGWNKHPTV
;
A
#
# COMPACT_ATOMS: atom_id res chain seq x y z
N MET A 1 -2.96 26.70 17.87
CA MET A 1 -3.64 27.97 17.55
C MET A 1 -4.95 27.61 16.88
N ILE A 2 -6.09 28.08 17.38
CA ILE A 2 -7.41 27.82 16.76
C ILE A 2 -7.82 29.13 16.07
N PHE A 3 -8.03 29.08 14.76
CA PHE A 3 -8.47 30.25 13.98
C PHE A 3 -10.00 30.34 13.95
N ASN A 4 -10.54 31.54 13.70
CA ASN A 4 -11.99 31.74 13.56
C ASN A 4 -12.55 31.34 12.18
N LYS A 5 -11.69 30.88 11.27
CA LYS A 5 -12.05 30.48 9.91
C LYS A 5 -11.45 29.12 9.60
N SER A 6 -12.18 28.33 8.81
CA SER A 6 -11.71 27.06 8.27
C SER A 6 -11.59 27.13 6.76
N MET A 7 -10.62 26.42 6.20
CA MET A 7 -10.42 26.25 4.77
C MET A 7 -10.41 24.76 4.45
N ILE A 8 -11.17 24.34 3.43
CA ILE A 8 -11.13 22.98 2.92
C ILE A 8 -9.74 22.72 2.34
N LEU A 9 -9.04 21.74 2.87
CA LEU A 9 -7.78 21.23 2.34
C LEU A 9 -8.09 20.11 1.37
N ASN A 10 -7.60 20.23 0.13
CA ASN A 10 -7.77 19.24 -0.92
C ASN A 10 -6.51 19.15 -1.79
N GLU A 11 -6.53 18.28 -2.79
CA GLU A 11 -5.38 18.04 -3.66
C GLU A 11 -4.98 19.26 -4.49
N GLY A 12 -5.94 20.14 -4.83
CA GLY A 12 -5.70 21.33 -5.64
C GLY A 12 -5.03 22.48 -4.88
N ASN A 13 -5.18 22.54 -3.55
CA ASN A 13 -4.52 23.56 -2.73
C ASN A 13 -3.45 23.01 -1.78
N TYR A 14 -3.21 21.70 -1.78
CA TYR A 14 -2.28 21.03 -0.87
C TYR A 14 -0.90 21.70 -0.85
N PHE A 15 -0.27 21.87 -2.01
CA PHE A 15 1.09 22.43 -2.07
C PHE A 15 1.14 23.93 -1.79
N SER A 16 0.09 24.70 -2.12
CA SER A 16 0.03 26.10 -1.70
C SER A 16 -0.04 26.24 -0.18
N VAL A 17 -0.77 25.33 0.49
CA VAL A 17 -0.87 25.31 1.94
C VAL A 17 0.42 24.80 2.57
N TYR A 18 1.03 23.76 2.01
CA TYR A 18 2.27 23.19 2.50
C TYR A 18 3.45 24.18 2.44
N ASN A 19 3.53 24.99 1.39
CA ASN A 19 4.61 25.97 1.18
C ASN A 19 4.31 27.34 1.83
N CYS A 20 3.17 27.51 2.49
CA CYS A 20 2.79 28.76 3.12
C CYS A 20 3.55 28.96 4.44
N GLU A 21 4.14 30.15 4.65
CA GLU A 21 4.87 30.48 5.88
C GLU A 21 3.98 30.52 7.13
N ASN A 22 2.77 31.07 7.01
CA ASN A 22 1.87 31.30 8.12
C ASN A 22 0.44 30.90 7.79
N LEU A 23 -0.06 29.87 8.49
CA LEU A 23 -1.46 29.51 8.42
C LEU A 23 -2.32 30.63 9.05
N THR A 24 -3.39 30.99 8.36
CA THR A 24 -4.37 32.01 8.80
C THR A 24 -5.76 31.41 9.05
N HIS A 25 -5.90 30.10 8.84
CA HIS A 25 -7.14 29.35 8.88
C HIS A 25 -6.88 27.97 9.48
N ASN A 26 -7.90 27.37 10.10
CA ASN A 26 -7.88 25.94 10.38
C ASN A 26 -8.01 25.18 9.04
N LEU A 27 -7.37 24.02 8.95
CA LEU A 27 -7.45 23.17 7.76
C LEU A 27 -8.49 22.08 8.00
N ASP A 28 -9.43 21.95 7.08
CA ASP A 28 -10.42 20.88 7.07
C ASP A 28 -10.11 19.90 5.93
N PRO A 29 -9.45 18.75 6.22
CA PRO A 29 -9.11 17.77 5.20
C PRO A 29 -10.28 16.83 4.84
N ASN A 30 -11.47 17.03 5.40
CA ASN A 30 -12.58 16.10 5.18
C ASN A 30 -13.00 16.07 3.71
N ASN A 31 -13.38 14.87 3.24
CA ASN A 31 -13.74 14.59 1.85
C ASN A 31 -12.61 14.77 0.82
N ALA A 32 -11.37 14.92 1.26
CA ALA A 32 -10.19 14.86 0.41
C ALA A 32 -9.41 13.55 0.63
N TYR A 33 -8.88 12.98 -0.46
CA TYR A 33 -8.21 11.68 -0.44
C TYR A 33 -6.68 11.77 -0.49
N PHE A 34 -6.13 12.83 -1.08
CA PHE A 34 -4.68 13.09 -1.16
C PHE A 34 -3.89 11.99 -1.89
N GLN A 35 -4.45 11.52 -3.01
CA GLN A 35 -3.99 10.37 -3.78
C GLN A 35 -3.34 10.77 -5.11
N THR A 36 -3.01 12.05 -5.33
CA THR A 36 -2.22 12.45 -6.51
C THR A 36 -0.78 11.93 -6.40
N LYS A 37 -0.15 11.67 -7.55
CA LYS A 37 1.24 11.19 -7.63
C LYS A 37 2.20 12.06 -6.85
N GLU A 38 2.06 13.38 -6.96
CA GLU A 38 2.93 14.35 -6.34
C GLU A 38 2.82 14.29 -4.81
N ILE A 39 1.59 14.21 -4.29
CA ILE A 39 1.35 14.13 -2.84
C ILE A 39 1.84 12.79 -2.29
N THR A 40 1.53 11.68 -2.96
CA THR A 40 1.93 10.34 -2.51
C THR A 40 3.45 10.15 -2.56
N ASN A 41 4.13 10.70 -3.59
CA ASN A 41 5.59 10.70 -3.66
C ASN A 41 6.22 11.53 -2.53
N MET A 42 5.61 12.67 -2.18
CA MET A 42 6.08 13.49 -1.06
C MET A 42 5.91 12.75 0.28
N VAL A 43 4.75 12.10 0.50
CA VAL A 43 4.51 11.27 1.69
C VAL A 43 5.49 10.11 1.75
N HIS A 44 5.70 9.38 0.65
CA HIS A 44 6.67 8.29 0.57
C HIS A 44 8.08 8.75 0.93
N LYS A 45 8.53 9.88 0.35
CA LYS A 45 9.85 10.47 0.65
C LYS A 45 9.99 10.84 2.13
N TYR A 46 8.95 11.42 2.73
CA TYR A 46 8.95 11.76 4.16
C TYR A 46 9.07 10.50 5.03
N LEU A 47 8.27 9.47 4.74
CA LEU A 47 8.30 8.20 5.46
C LEU A 47 9.65 7.49 5.36
N HIS A 48 10.33 7.63 4.23
CA HIS A 48 11.65 7.04 3.98
C HIS A 48 12.83 7.89 4.46
N SER A 49 12.58 9.06 5.05
CA SER A 49 13.66 9.82 5.71
C SER A 49 14.20 9.03 6.91
N GLU A 50 15.52 9.02 7.09
CA GLU A 50 16.20 8.18 8.10
C GLU A 50 15.59 8.29 9.50
N LYS A 51 15.28 9.53 9.93
CA LYS A 51 14.66 9.78 11.24
C LYS A 51 13.27 9.15 11.37
N VAL A 52 12.41 9.31 10.36
CA VAL A 52 11.03 8.83 10.37
C VAL A 52 11.01 7.31 10.22
N LYS A 53 11.72 6.79 9.21
CA LYS A 53 11.89 5.37 8.94
C LYS A 53 12.37 4.61 10.18
N SER A 54 13.43 5.08 10.83
CA SER A 54 13.99 4.41 12.02
C SER A 54 12.99 4.39 13.18
N ALA A 55 12.25 5.49 13.39
CA ALA A 55 11.24 5.57 14.44
C ALA A 55 10.04 4.63 14.17
N ILE A 56 9.64 4.46 12.90
CA ILE A 56 8.59 3.51 12.50
C ILE A 56 9.07 2.08 12.72
N ILE A 57 10.26 1.73 12.23
CA ILE A 57 10.84 0.40 12.39
C ILE A 57 10.93 0.02 13.87
N GLU A 58 11.44 0.90 14.71
CA GLU A 58 11.66 0.59 16.14
C GLU A 58 10.36 0.32 16.91
N LYS A 59 9.25 0.92 16.47
CA LYS A 59 7.91 0.75 17.05
C LYS A 59 7.09 -0.38 16.41
N ASN A 60 7.56 -0.96 15.31
CA ASN A 60 6.87 -2.07 14.67
C ASN A 60 7.04 -3.35 15.53
N PRO A 61 5.96 -4.01 15.99
CA PRO A 61 6.03 -5.26 16.76
C PRO A 61 6.80 -6.38 16.04
N PHE A 62 6.83 -6.34 14.71
CA PHE A 62 7.50 -7.30 13.84
C PHE A 62 8.94 -6.88 13.45
N LYS A 63 9.52 -5.85 14.09
CA LYS A 63 10.78 -5.22 13.66
C LYS A 63 11.96 -6.17 13.42
N GLN A 64 12.02 -7.28 14.15
CA GLN A 64 13.08 -8.28 14.01
C GLN A 64 13.07 -8.98 12.64
N ARG A 65 11.98 -8.86 11.88
CA ARG A 65 11.83 -9.45 10.55
C ARG A 65 12.44 -8.59 9.44
N TYR A 66 12.60 -7.28 9.63
CA TYR A 66 13.17 -6.41 8.59
C TYR A 66 14.55 -6.91 8.18
N ASN A 67 14.75 -7.16 6.88
CA ASN A 67 15.98 -7.74 6.29
C ASN A 67 16.37 -9.13 6.80
N ALA A 68 15.49 -9.85 7.51
CA ALA A 68 15.78 -11.15 8.12
C ALA A 68 14.90 -12.30 7.59
N ASN A 69 14.16 -12.07 6.51
CA ASN A 69 13.33 -13.08 5.85
C ASN A 69 13.38 -12.91 4.32
N ASN A 70 13.06 -13.97 3.59
CA ASN A 70 12.78 -13.93 2.15
C ASN A 70 11.30 -14.23 1.86
N ASP A 71 10.39 -13.78 2.72
CA ASP A 71 8.97 -14.08 2.57
C ASP A 71 8.32 -13.24 1.46
N LEU A 72 7.31 -13.83 0.82
CA LEU A 72 6.43 -13.17 -0.13
C LEU A 72 5.09 -12.89 0.54
N PHE A 73 4.66 -11.64 0.50
CA PHE A 73 3.35 -11.22 0.96
C PHE A 73 2.48 -10.76 -0.21
N ILE A 74 1.21 -11.14 -0.20
CA ILE A 74 0.22 -10.64 -1.15
C ILE A 74 -0.97 -10.02 -0.41
N HIS A 75 -1.39 -8.84 -0.87
CA HIS A 75 -2.65 -8.24 -0.45
C HIS A 75 -3.69 -8.38 -1.56
N VAL A 76 -4.83 -8.98 -1.24
CA VAL A 76 -5.94 -9.23 -2.17
C VAL A 76 -7.18 -8.48 -1.68
N ARG A 77 -7.34 -7.22 -2.13
CA ARG A 77 -8.55 -6.42 -1.89
C ARG A 77 -9.70 -6.88 -2.79
N LEU A 78 -10.84 -7.17 -2.18
CA LEU A 78 -12.03 -7.69 -2.85
C LEU A 78 -13.26 -6.86 -2.46
N THR A 79 -14.12 -7.39 -1.60
CA THR A 79 -15.37 -6.77 -1.11
C THR A 79 -16.03 -5.79 -2.10
N ASP A 80 -16.17 -4.52 -1.74
CA ASP A 80 -16.87 -3.48 -2.49
C ASP A 80 -16.21 -3.09 -3.82
N VAL A 81 -14.94 -3.47 -4.01
CA VAL A 81 -14.13 -3.14 -5.18
C VAL A 81 -13.63 -4.38 -5.94
N ALA A 82 -14.22 -5.56 -5.71
CA ALA A 82 -13.79 -6.82 -6.31
C ALA A 82 -13.75 -6.77 -7.84
N ARG A 83 -14.67 -6.04 -8.46
CA ARG A 83 -14.72 -5.81 -9.92
C ARG A 83 -13.50 -5.06 -10.49
N HIS A 84 -12.77 -4.35 -9.64
CA HIS A 84 -11.57 -3.61 -10.00
C HIS A 84 -10.30 -4.36 -9.56
N ASN A 85 -10.40 -5.58 -9.03
CA ASN A 85 -9.24 -6.39 -8.67
C ASN A 85 -8.45 -6.77 -9.94
N PRO A 86 -7.10 -6.82 -9.89
CA PRO A 86 -6.29 -7.14 -11.07
C PRO A 86 -6.44 -8.58 -11.59
N GLY A 87 -7.14 -9.43 -10.83
CA GLY A 87 -7.51 -10.77 -11.26
C GLY A 87 -6.45 -11.83 -10.94
N ILE A 88 -6.84 -13.10 -11.05
CA ILE A 88 -6.01 -14.24 -10.67
C ILE A 88 -4.72 -14.36 -11.49
N LYS A 89 -4.77 -14.05 -12.79
CA LYS A 89 -3.61 -14.14 -13.68
C LYS A 89 -2.47 -13.22 -13.25
N TYR A 90 -2.81 -12.00 -12.86
CA TYR A 90 -1.84 -11.05 -12.29
C TYR A 90 -1.12 -11.68 -11.09
N PHE A 91 -1.86 -12.13 -10.08
CA PHE A 91 -1.25 -12.70 -8.88
C PHE A 91 -0.38 -13.92 -9.19
N LEU A 92 -0.90 -14.91 -9.94
CA LEU A 92 -0.13 -16.12 -10.23
C LEU A 92 1.12 -15.85 -11.07
N ASN A 93 1.05 -14.94 -12.04
CA ASN A 93 2.21 -14.58 -12.85
C ASN A 93 3.27 -13.85 -12.02
N THR A 94 2.85 -12.91 -11.16
CA THR A 94 3.79 -12.18 -10.31
C THR A 94 4.40 -13.09 -9.24
N ILE A 95 3.65 -14.01 -8.62
CA ILE A 95 4.18 -14.97 -7.64
C ILE A 95 5.27 -15.84 -8.29
N ARG A 96 5.05 -16.36 -9.52
CA ARG A 96 6.03 -17.20 -10.24
C ARG A 96 7.37 -16.53 -10.50
N ASN A 97 7.42 -15.20 -10.52
CA ASN A 97 8.64 -14.42 -10.79
C ASN A 97 9.45 -14.11 -9.52
N HIS A 98 9.14 -14.74 -8.39
CA HIS A 98 9.82 -14.52 -7.11
C HIS A 98 10.22 -15.84 -6.47
N GLU A 99 11.45 -15.91 -5.99
CA GLU A 99 11.89 -16.92 -5.04
C GLU A 99 11.56 -16.44 -3.63
N PHE A 100 10.94 -17.30 -2.81
CA PHE A 100 10.52 -16.96 -1.46
C PHE A 100 10.45 -18.19 -0.56
N ASP A 101 10.55 -17.97 0.75
CA ASP A 101 10.47 -19.04 1.75
C ASP A 101 9.02 -19.37 2.11
N THR A 102 8.24 -18.34 2.46
CA THR A 102 6.82 -18.47 2.79
C THR A 102 5.97 -17.48 2.01
N LEU A 103 4.82 -17.93 1.51
CA LEU A 103 3.78 -17.08 0.93
C LEU A 103 2.73 -16.74 1.99
N TYR A 104 2.53 -15.44 2.26
CA TYR A 104 1.47 -14.92 3.12
C TYR A 104 0.40 -14.20 2.30
N ILE A 105 -0.86 -14.39 2.66
CA ILE A 105 -2.03 -13.79 2.01
C ILE A 105 -2.83 -13.00 3.04
N ALA A 106 -3.04 -11.72 2.78
CA ALA A 106 -4.05 -10.92 3.48
C ALA A 106 -5.18 -10.56 2.50
N THR A 107 -6.41 -10.66 2.98
CA THR A 107 -7.61 -10.37 2.18
C THR A 107 -8.77 -10.04 3.08
N ASP A 108 -9.70 -9.24 2.57
CA ASP A 108 -10.98 -8.94 3.18
C ASP A 108 -12.09 -9.95 2.81
N ASP A 109 -11.80 -10.92 1.94
CA ASP A 109 -12.69 -12.06 1.65
C ASP A 109 -11.90 -13.35 1.37
N LYS A 110 -11.71 -14.17 2.41
CA LYS A 110 -10.98 -15.45 2.31
C LYS A 110 -11.68 -16.53 1.49
N TYR A 111 -12.97 -16.37 1.21
CA TYR A 111 -13.75 -17.37 0.47
C TYR A 111 -13.88 -17.05 -1.01
N HIS A 112 -13.40 -15.88 -1.45
CA HIS A 112 -13.45 -15.47 -2.84
C HIS A 112 -12.67 -16.41 -3.77
N SER A 113 -13.13 -16.53 -5.02
CA SER A 113 -12.56 -17.43 -6.02
C SER A 113 -11.09 -17.16 -6.32
N ILE A 114 -10.65 -15.89 -6.28
CA ILE A 114 -9.24 -15.51 -6.47
C ILE A 114 -8.37 -16.10 -5.36
N VAL A 115 -8.76 -15.92 -4.10
CA VAL A 115 -8.00 -16.40 -2.94
C VAL A 115 -7.92 -17.93 -2.97
N ARG A 116 -9.06 -18.60 -3.23
CA ARG A 116 -9.10 -20.07 -3.37
C ARG A 116 -8.18 -20.58 -4.48
N GLN A 117 -8.13 -19.89 -5.62
CA GLN A 117 -7.23 -20.27 -6.73
C GLN A 117 -5.75 -20.08 -6.38
N ILE A 118 -5.40 -19.03 -5.62
CA ILE A 118 -4.03 -18.83 -5.14
C ILE A 118 -3.63 -19.96 -4.17
N ILE A 119 -4.49 -20.29 -3.20
CA ILE A 119 -4.25 -21.39 -2.25
C ILE A 119 -4.14 -22.73 -2.98
N ALA A 120 -4.98 -22.98 -3.99
CA ALA A 120 -4.93 -24.20 -4.78
C ALA A 120 -3.59 -24.32 -5.55
N ALA A 121 -3.07 -23.22 -6.08
CA ALA A 121 -1.77 -23.18 -6.76
C ALA A 121 -0.57 -23.24 -5.79
N TYR A 122 -0.75 -22.73 -4.57
CA TYR A 122 0.28 -22.67 -3.52
C TYR A 122 -0.27 -23.19 -2.19
N PRO A 123 -0.38 -24.52 -2.00
CA PRO A 123 -1.03 -25.10 -0.81
C PRO A 123 -0.35 -24.77 0.53
N GLN A 124 0.92 -24.37 0.49
CA GLN A 124 1.69 -23.94 1.67
C GLN A 124 1.47 -22.46 2.03
N ALA A 125 0.66 -21.73 1.26
CA ALA A 125 0.34 -20.34 1.53
C ALA A 125 -0.38 -20.20 2.87
N ARG A 126 -0.03 -19.15 3.62
CA ARG A 126 -0.59 -18.85 4.93
C ARG A 126 -1.51 -17.65 4.83
N LEU A 127 -2.78 -17.85 5.16
CA LEU A 127 -3.70 -16.73 5.35
C LEU A 127 -3.40 -16.10 6.71
N ILE A 128 -3.21 -14.79 6.73
CA ILE A 128 -3.07 -14.04 7.99
C ILE A 128 -4.44 -13.44 8.37
N GLU A 129 -4.80 -13.58 9.65
CA GLU A 129 -6.03 -13.04 10.23
C GLU A 129 -5.66 -11.97 11.27
N TYR A 130 -4.88 -10.99 10.85
CA TYR A 130 -4.52 -9.83 11.66
C TYR A 130 -5.53 -8.70 11.49
N ASN A 131 -5.56 -7.74 12.43
CA ASN A 131 -6.25 -6.47 12.21
C ASN A 131 -5.48 -5.62 11.18
N GLU A 132 -6.08 -4.50 10.77
CA GLU A 132 -5.55 -3.60 9.75
C GLU A 132 -4.13 -3.11 10.05
N ILE A 133 -3.88 -2.72 11.31
CA ILE A 133 -2.60 -2.18 11.75
C ILE A 133 -1.53 -3.27 11.72
N ASP A 134 -1.83 -4.43 12.32
CA ASP A 134 -0.92 -5.56 12.39
C ASP A 134 -0.65 -6.16 11.01
N THR A 135 -1.65 -6.18 10.10
CA THR A 135 -1.45 -6.55 8.69
C THR A 135 -0.44 -5.63 8.02
N ILE A 136 -0.61 -4.31 8.13
CA ILE A 136 0.32 -3.34 7.53
C ILE A 136 1.72 -3.51 8.11
N GLN A 137 1.83 -3.59 9.44
CA GLN A 137 3.08 -3.72 10.16
C GLN A 137 3.81 -5.01 9.79
N PHE A 138 3.13 -6.15 9.79
CA PHE A 138 3.70 -7.43 9.40
C PHE A 138 4.11 -7.45 7.92
N ALA A 139 3.21 -7.07 7.02
CA ALA A 139 3.42 -7.10 5.58
C ALA A 139 4.62 -6.26 5.17
N SER A 140 4.79 -5.09 5.80
CA SER A 140 5.92 -4.20 5.54
C SER A 140 7.30 -4.81 5.82
N THR A 141 7.36 -5.93 6.55
CA THR A 141 8.61 -6.66 6.84
C THR A 141 8.98 -7.70 5.78
N CYS A 142 8.05 -8.10 4.91
CA CYS A 142 8.28 -9.16 3.93
C CYS A 142 9.20 -8.70 2.80
N LYS A 143 10.10 -9.57 2.34
CA LYS A 143 11.10 -9.23 1.30
C LYS A 143 10.45 -8.88 -0.03
N ASN A 144 9.40 -9.60 -0.40
CA ASN A 144 8.67 -9.40 -1.64
C ASN A 144 7.20 -9.10 -1.33
N ILE A 145 6.62 -8.12 -2.00
CA ILE A 145 5.23 -7.70 -1.79
C ILE A 145 4.51 -7.58 -3.14
N ILE A 146 3.31 -8.16 -3.23
CA ILE A 146 2.41 -8.03 -4.37
C ILE A 146 1.13 -7.36 -3.90
N LEU A 147 0.83 -6.22 -4.50
CA LEU A 147 -0.25 -5.34 -4.08
C LEU A 147 -1.43 -5.41 -5.06
N SER A 148 -2.64 -5.53 -4.52
CA SER A 148 -3.84 -5.13 -5.25
C SER A 148 -3.98 -3.60 -5.30
N HIS A 149 -5.00 -3.14 -6.01
CA HIS A 149 -5.47 -1.76 -6.00
C HIS A 149 -5.97 -1.29 -4.60
N GLY A 150 -5.96 0.03 -4.36
CA GLY A 150 -6.51 0.69 -3.17
C GLY A 150 -5.47 1.28 -2.20
N SER A 151 -5.91 2.20 -1.33
CA SER A 151 -5.03 2.94 -0.40
C SER A 151 -4.40 2.04 0.66
N PHE A 152 -5.13 1.04 1.16
CA PHE A 152 -4.59 0.06 2.11
C PHE A 152 -3.34 -0.66 1.55
N SER A 153 -3.43 -1.13 0.30
CA SER A 153 -2.28 -1.71 -0.41
C SER A 153 -1.12 -0.72 -0.56
N ALA A 154 -1.43 0.52 -0.95
CA ALA A 154 -0.41 1.53 -1.16
C ALA A 154 0.35 1.83 0.14
N VAL A 155 -0.35 1.95 1.27
CA VAL A 155 0.25 2.16 2.60
C VAL A 155 1.16 1.01 3.03
N ILE A 156 0.79 -0.25 2.74
CA ILE A 156 1.68 -1.40 2.95
C ILE A 156 2.99 -1.17 2.20
N GLY A 157 2.92 -0.81 0.92
CA GLY A 157 4.11 -0.54 0.12
C GLY A 157 4.91 0.66 0.63
N TYR A 158 4.26 1.74 1.08
CA TYR A 158 4.95 2.93 1.57
C TYR A 158 5.81 2.67 2.81
N LEU A 159 5.39 1.74 3.66
CA LEU A 159 6.08 1.36 4.90
C LEU A 159 7.04 0.19 4.71
N ALA A 160 7.06 -0.43 3.54
CA ALA A 160 7.88 -1.59 3.21
C ALA A 160 9.30 -1.18 2.77
N PHE A 161 10.08 -0.64 3.71
CA PHE A 161 11.34 0.05 3.47
C PHE A 161 12.45 -0.76 2.80
N PHE A 162 12.37 -2.09 2.83
CA PHE A 162 13.42 -2.99 2.36
C PHE A 162 12.90 -4.06 1.38
N SER A 163 11.70 -3.85 0.86
CA SER A 163 10.96 -4.83 0.09
C SER A 163 11.00 -4.52 -1.40
N LYS A 164 10.95 -5.57 -2.22
CA LYS A 164 10.63 -5.44 -3.64
C LYS A 164 9.12 -5.37 -3.79
N ILE A 165 8.62 -4.19 -4.18
CA ILE A 165 7.18 -3.95 -4.35
C ILE A 165 6.75 -4.22 -5.79
N ASN A 166 5.66 -4.95 -5.94
CA ASN A 166 5.01 -5.25 -7.21
C ASN A 166 3.56 -4.79 -7.15
N TYR A 167 3.08 -4.10 -8.18
CA TYR A 167 1.69 -3.65 -8.27
C TYR A 167 1.14 -3.85 -9.69
N ALA A 168 -0.18 -3.98 -9.78
CA ALA A 168 -0.88 -4.11 -11.04
C ALA A 168 -0.94 -2.79 -11.79
N GLU A 169 -0.70 -2.83 -13.09
CA GLU A 169 -0.96 -1.72 -13.99
C GLU A 169 -2.43 -1.30 -13.93
N TYR A 170 -2.67 0.00 -14.09
CA TYR A 170 -4.00 0.57 -14.16
C TYR A 170 -4.04 1.68 -15.20
N GLU A 171 -5.25 1.91 -15.72
CA GLU A 171 -5.56 3.08 -16.51
C GLU A 171 -6.11 4.19 -15.63
N LYS A 172 -5.49 5.37 -15.71
CA LYS A 172 -5.95 6.57 -15.00
C LYS A 172 -7.40 6.90 -15.43
N GLY A 173 -8.28 7.12 -14.46
CA GLY A 173 -9.69 7.40 -14.70
C GLY A 173 -10.60 6.18 -14.86
N LYS A 174 -10.04 4.95 -14.93
CA LYS A 174 -10.82 3.70 -14.85
C LYS A 174 -10.82 3.08 -13.45
N ILE A 175 -10.02 3.63 -12.55
CA ILE A 175 -9.90 3.21 -11.15
C ILE A 175 -10.40 4.34 -10.23
N TRP A 176 -10.95 3.98 -9.06
CA TRP A 176 -11.62 4.89 -8.13
C TRP A 176 -10.66 5.75 -7.27
N TYR A 177 -9.35 5.55 -7.41
CA TYR A 177 -8.31 6.25 -6.66
C TYR A 177 -7.37 7.02 -7.60
N GLY A 178 -6.56 7.93 -7.05
CA GLY A 178 -5.56 8.70 -7.80
C GLY A 178 -4.35 7.89 -8.30
N ASP A 179 -3.16 8.48 -8.37
CA ASP A 179 -1.94 7.80 -8.78
C ASP A 179 -1.04 7.52 -7.56
N MET A 180 -1.41 6.48 -6.79
CA MET A 180 -0.73 6.13 -5.53
C MET A 180 0.47 5.18 -5.68
N PHE A 181 0.62 4.52 -6.83
CA PHE A 181 1.57 3.41 -7.00
C PHE A 181 2.75 3.75 -7.91
N SER A 182 2.73 4.91 -8.60
CA SER A 182 3.85 5.39 -9.42
C SER A 182 5.02 5.94 -8.58
N ILE A 183 5.53 5.10 -7.67
CA ILE A 183 6.69 5.34 -6.81
C ILE A 183 7.95 4.80 -7.49
N ASP A 184 9.05 5.54 -7.45
CA ASP A 184 10.32 5.11 -8.01
C ASP A 184 10.81 3.80 -7.35
N GLY A 185 11.25 2.85 -8.17
CA GLY A 185 11.72 1.53 -7.72
C GLY A 185 10.61 0.47 -7.53
N TRP A 186 9.34 0.85 -7.65
CA TRP A 186 8.23 -0.12 -7.63
C TRP A 186 8.05 -0.76 -9.01
N ASN A 187 7.73 -2.06 -9.01
CA ASN A 187 7.61 -2.86 -10.23
C ASN A 187 6.14 -2.93 -10.66
N LYS A 188 5.83 -2.33 -11.81
CA LYS A 188 4.50 -2.40 -12.43
C LYS A 188 4.39 -3.67 -13.27
N HIS A 189 3.26 -4.38 -13.17
CA HIS A 189 2.99 -5.58 -13.97
C HIS A 189 1.64 -5.48 -14.69
N PRO A 190 1.53 -5.99 -15.93
CA PRO A 190 0.29 -5.90 -16.71
C PRO A 190 -0.83 -6.79 -16.15
N THR A 191 -2.07 -6.32 -16.29
CA THR A 191 -3.31 -7.07 -15.99
C THR A 191 -3.87 -7.65 -17.29
N VAL A 192 -3.51 -8.90 -17.62
CA VAL A 192 -3.89 -9.60 -18.87
C VAL A 192 -4.90 -10.71 -18.59
#